data_AF-A0A960FCC6-F1
#
_entry.id   AF-A0A960FCC6-F1
#
_cell.length_a   1.000
_cell.length_b   1.000
_cell.length_c   1.000
_cell.angle_alpha   90.00
_cell.angle_beta   90.00
_cell.angle_gamma   90.00
#
_symmetry.space_group_name_H-M   'P 1'
#
loop_
_entity.id
_entity.type
_entity.pdbx_description
1 polymer ?
#
loop_
_entity_poly.entity_id
_entity_poly.type
_entity_poly.pdbx_seq_one_letter_code
_entity_poly.pdbx_strand_id
1 'polypeptide(L)'
;MSFRGRVPALFALAMGIVLVAIPVTTNLFGKASDVDDLTDSLRPVFADAALDQADADMTAIEQMAAQLGGEAIPALAVQFGTTPEAFAQQLGTDHPAVGAGMQQLDVILPYFRGIVDGLRAEAGDFRLADAIPTKNLPAIVVPFLFLVPGLVLVAVALVALRRPGSKLVVPVALAIGAVLVVAPLVLSVPAKTQAVDDLTDAFRPAFSEAGRATTHQHLDTVHAMIDQLTSDALPALADRLGMPVADFQAFLGENFPDVASGLGDIDAILGRFDGLVAGVDANASSFRGADSIPTAGTDTTLLHWLFVVPGLVLLLGAAGLTAWGRVRNAAFTPGHVTSLGDEAPERGAQVLDERG
;
A
#
# COMPACT_ATOMS: atom_id res chain seq x y z
N MET A 1 14.28 18.91 45.12
CA MET A 1 13.21 18.21 44.37
C MET A 1 13.43 16.73 44.54
N SER A 2 12.46 15.97 45.07
CA SER A 2 12.65 14.53 45.22
C SER A 2 12.68 13.88 43.83
N PHE A 3 13.55 12.89 43.65
CA PHE A 3 13.64 12.07 42.42
C PHE A 3 12.27 11.62 41.91
N ARG A 4 11.32 11.41 42.85
CA ARG A 4 9.93 11.00 42.60
C ARG A 4 9.10 11.96 41.75
N GLY A 5 9.28 13.27 41.91
CA GLY A 5 8.52 14.26 41.13
C GLY A 5 8.94 14.34 39.66
N ARG A 6 10.10 13.77 39.30
CA ARG A 6 10.66 13.82 37.95
C ARG A 6 10.34 12.58 37.11
N VAL A 7 9.96 11.45 37.73
CA VAL A 7 9.76 10.17 37.02
C VAL A 7 8.74 10.28 35.88
N PRO A 8 7.53 10.87 36.06
CA PRO A 8 6.58 11.00 34.95
C PRO A 8 7.09 11.87 33.81
N ALA A 9 7.83 12.94 34.13
CA ALA A 9 8.42 13.82 33.13
C ALA A 9 9.55 13.13 32.36
N LEU A 10 10.42 12.36 33.03
CA LEU A 10 11.47 11.58 32.37
C LEU A 10 10.89 10.48 31.47
N PHE A 11 9.83 9.81 31.93
CA PHE A 11 9.13 8.81 31.12
C PHE A 11 8.49 9.43 29.86
N ALA A 12 7.75 10.54 30.03
CA ALA A 12 7.16 11.26 28.89
C ALA A 12 8.23 11.79 27.94
N LEU A 13 9.36 12.28 28.46
CA LEU A 13 10.50 12.72 27.65
C LEU A 13 11.06 11.57 26.80
N ALA A 14 11.33 10.41 27.43
CA ALA A 14 11.85 9.24 26.73
C ALA A 14 10.89 8.77 25.63
N MET A 15 9.59 8.68 25.93
CA MET A 15 8.58 8.27 24.94
C MET A 15 8.45 9.30 23.81
N GLY A 16 8.48 10.59 24.14
CA GLY A 16 8.46 11.65 23.15
C GLY A 16 9.66 11.59 22.20
N ILE A 17 10.85 11.31 22.72
CA ILE A 17 12.07 11.11 21.90
C ILE A 17 11.91 9.89 20.99
N VAL A 18 11.40 8.77 21.50
CA VAL A 18 11.16 7.56 20.68
C VAL A 18 10.19 7.85 19.53
N LEU A 19 9.06 8.49 19.81
CA LEU A 19 8.08 8.85 18.77
C LEU A 19 8.65 9.80 17.71
N VAL A 20 9.51 10.74 18.09
CA VAL A 20 10.21 11.62 17.13
C VAL A 20 11.27 10.85 16.33
N ALA A 21 11.99 9.93 16.97
CA ALA A 21 13.08 9.19 16.35
C ALA A 21 12.58 8.21 15.26
N ILE A 22 11.41 7.58 15.45
CA ILE A 22 10.86 6.62 14.48
C ILE A 22 10.83 7.18 13.05
N PRO A 23 10.05 8.24 12.72
CA PRO A 23 9.92 8.70 11.34
C PRO A 23 11.22 9.23 10.74
N VAL A 24 12.15 9.73 11.57
CA VAL A 24 13.46 10.23 11.11
C VAL A 24 14.40 9.07 10.80
N THR A 25 14.49 8.06 11.67
CA THR A 25 15.45 6.95 11.54
C THR A 25 15.05 5.95 10.46
N THR A 26 13.76 5.82 10.17
CA THR A 26 13.24 4.91 9.13
C THR A 26 12.97 5.63 7.79
N ASN A 27 13.29 6.92 7.70
CA ASN A 27 13.03 7.76 6.52
C ASN A 27 11.54 7.73 6.07
N LEU A 28 10.60 7.73 7.02
CA LEU A 28 9.17 7.62 6.68
C LEU A 28 8.66 8.80 5.85
N PHE A 29 9.30 9.98 5.91
CA PHE A 29 8.91 11.12 5.08
C PHE A 29 9.17 10.87 3.60
N GLY A 30 10.35 10.34 3.24
CA GLY A 30 10.66 9.99 1.86
C GLY A 30 9.74 8.89 1.35
N LYS A 31 9.61 7.80 2.12
CA LYS A 31 8.76 6.66 1.75
C LYS A 31 7.28 7.03 1.62
N ALA A 32 6.78 7.93 2.48
CA ALA A 32 5.41 8.41 2.38
C ALA A 32 5.19 9.26 1.11
N SER A 33 6.18 10.06 0.71
CA SER A 33 6.16 10.76 -0.58
C SER A 33 6.17 9.76 -1.75
N ASP A 34 7.00 8.72 -1.68
CA ASP A 34 7.05 7.67 -2.70
C ASP A 34 5.68 6.95 -2.83
N VAL A 35 4.99 6.70 -1.72
CA VAL A 35 3.63 6.14 -1.71
C VAL A 35 2.62 7.11 -2.35
N ASP A 36 2.71 8.41 -2.06
CA ASP A 36 1.82 9.43 -2.66
C ASP A 36 2.01 9.46 -4.18
N ASP A 37 3.26 9.55 -4.66
CA ASP A 37 3.58 9.57 -6.10
C ASP A 37 3.13 8.28 -6.80
N LEU A 38 3.35 7.13 -6.16
CA LEU A 38 2.91 5.83 -6.68
C LEU A 38 1.39 5.74 -6.74
N THR A 39 0.69 6.16 -5.69
CA THR A 39 -0.77 6.08 -5.63
C THR A 39 -1.42 7.01 -6.65
N ASP A 40 -0.92 8.24 -6.77
CA ASP A 40 -1.45 9.21 -7.74
C ASP A 40 -1.24 8.77 -9.19
N SER A 41 -0.11 8.11 -9.48
CA SER A 41 0.17 7.57 -10.83
C SER A 41 -0.63 6.30 -11.16
N LEU A 42 -0.93 5.47 -10.15
CA LEU A 42 -1.73 4.25 -10.34
C LEU A 42 -3.25 4.50 -10.31
N ARG A 43 -3.72 5.61 -9.72
CA ARG A 43 -5.15 5.91 -9.61
C ARG A 43 -5.90 5.87 -10.95
N PRO A 44 -5.37 6.41 -12.06
CA PRO A 44 -6.02 6.29 -13.37
C PRO A 44 -6.10 4.84 -13.88
N VAL A 45 -5.12 4.00 -13.55
CA VAL A 45 -5.06 2.58 -13.98
C VAL A 45 -6.11 1.75 -13.24
N PHE A 46 -6.32 2.01 -11.95
CA PHE A 46 -7.32 1.33 -11.12
C PHE A 46 -8.72 1.95 -11.19
N ALA A 47 -8.95 2.93 -12.07
CA ALA A 47 -10.29 3.43 -12.31
C ALA A 47 -11.14 2.32 -12.96
N ASP A 48 -12.40 2.16 -12.53
CA ASP A 48 -13.28 1.09 -13.02
C ASP A 48 -13.36 1.09 -14.57
N ALA A 49 -13.44 2.27 -15.18
CA ALA A 49 -13.46 2.43 -16.64
C ALA A 49 -12.15 1.98 -17.32
N ALA A 50 -10.99 2.18 -16.68
CA ALA A 50 -9.70 1.73 -17.21
C ALA A 50 -9.56 0.21 -17.11
N LEU A 51 -10.03 -0.38 -16.00
CA LEU A 51 -10.06 -1.83 -15.81
C LEU A 51 -11.02 -2.53 -16.79
N ASP A 52 -12.19 -1.93 -17.02
CA ASP A 52 -13.15 -2.41 -18.03
C ASP A 52 -12.58 -2.30 -19.44
N GLN A 53 -11.89 -1.20 -19.75
CA GLN A 53 -11.23 -1.04 -21.05
C GLN A 53 -10.10 -2.06 -21.23
N ALA A 54 -9.24 -2.27 -20.24
CA ALA A 54 -8.15 -3.25 -20.32
C ALA A 54 -8.67 -4.69 -20.52
N ASP A 55 -9.78 -5.04 -19.87
CA ASP A 55 -10.44 -6.34 -20.05
C ASP A 55 -11.05 -6.49 -21.45
N ALA A 56 -11.69 -5.44 -21.97
CA ALA A 56 -12.20 -5.40 -23.34
C ALA A 56 -11.08 -5.52 -24.38
N ASP A 57 -9.96 -4.82 -24.15
CA ASP A 57 -8.77 -4.86 -25.02
C ASP A 57 -8.18 -6.27 -25.09
N MET A 58 -7.99 -6.92 -23.94
CA MET A 58 -7.50 -8.29 -23.90
C MET A 58 -8.47 -9.25 -24.58
N THR A 59 -9.77 -9.08 -24.36
CA THR A 59 -10.80 -9.90 -25.00
C THR A 59 -10.75 -9.75 -26.53
N ALA A 60 -10.59 -8.53 -27.04
CA ALA A 60 -10.47 -8.25 -28.47
C ALA A 60 -9.23 -8.91 -29.08
N ILE A 61 -8.07 -8.83 -28.40
CA ILE A 61 -6.83 -9.50 -28.85
C ILE A 61 -7.01 -11.02 -28.85
N GLU A 62 -7.61 -11.59 -27.80
CA GLU A 62 -7.84 -13.04 -27.71
C GLU A 62 -8.78 -13.55 -28.81
N GLN A 63 -9.86 -12.80 -29.10
CA GLN A 63 -10.78 -13.12 -30.20
C GLN A 63 -10.09 -13.03 -31.56
N MET A 64 -9.31 -11.96 -31.80
CA MET A 64 -8.49 -11.81 -32.99
C MET A 64 -7.53 -13.00 -33.16
N ALA A 65 -6.80 -13.36 -32.10
CA ALA A 65 -5.84 -14.46 -32.15
C ALA A 65 -6.52 -15.81 -32.40
N ALA A 66 -7.65 -16.06 -31.75
CA ALA A 66 -8.43 -17.29 -31.91
C ALA A 66 -8.97 -17.42 -33.35
N GLN A 67 -9.57 -16.36 -33.91
CA GLN A 67 -10.08 -16.37 -35.28
C GLN A 67 -8.95 -16.43 -36.31
N LEU A 68 -7.83 -15.75 -36.07
CA LEU A 68 -6.65 -15.80 -36.94
C LEU A 68 -6.12 -17.24 -37.07
N GLY A 69 -5.92 -17.92 -35.94
CA GLY A 69 -5.38 -19.29 -35.90
C GLY A 69 -6.38 -20.36 -36.32
N GLY A 70 -7.65 -20.21 -35.92
CA GLY A 70 -8.69 -21.21 -36.12
C GLY A 70 -9.39 -21.15 -37.48
N GLU A 71 -9.48 -19.96 -38.08
CA GLU A 71 -10.31 -19.72 -39.26
C GLU A 71 -9.54 -19.04 -40.40
N ALA A 72 -8.91 -17.89 -40.14
CA ALA A 72 -8.29 -17.09 -41.20
C ALA A 72 -7.09 -17.79 -41.84
N ILE A 73 -6.15 -18.33 -41.05
CA ILE A 73 -4.99 -19.07 -41.58
C ILE A 73 -5.44 -20.29 -42.39
N PRO A 74 -6.34 -21.17 -41.91
CA PRO A 74 -6.86 -22.28 -42.71
C PRO A 74 -7.53 -21.84 -44.01
N ALA A 75 -8.36 -20.79 -43.98
CA ALA A 75 -9.04 -20.30 -45.16
C ALA A 75 -8.07 -19.72 -46.20
N LEU A 76 -7.08 -18.93 -45.76
CA LEU A 76 -6.03 -18.40 -46.63
C LEU A 76 -5.19 -19.54 -47.22
N ALA A 77 -4.81 -20.54 -46.42
CA ALA A 77 -4.08 -21.70 -46.91
C ALA A 77 -4.80 -22.42 -48.07
N VAL A 78 -6.13 -22.57 -47.98
CA VAL A 78 -6.95 -23.11 -49.07
C VAL A 78 -6.88 -22.24 -50.33
N GLN A 79 -6.96 -20.91 -50.19
CA GLN A 79 -6.83 -19.99 -51.33
C GLN A 79 -5.46 -20.08 -52.01
N PHE A 80 -4.41 -20.33 -51.23
CA PHE A 80 -3.04 -20.52 -51.73
C PHE A 80 -2.72 -21.95 -52.17
N GLY A 81 -3.68 -22.88 -52.09
CA GLY A 81 -3.47 -24.28 -52.48
C GLY A 81 -2.43 -25.03 -51.64
N THR A 82 -2.31 -24.69 -50.36
CA THR A 82 -1.35 -25.28 -49.40
C THR A 82 -2.06 -25.74 -48.12
N THR A 83 -1.33 -26.37 -47.18
CA THR A 83 -1.88 -26.71 -45.85
C THR A 83 -1.72 -25.53 -44.88
N PRO A 84 -2.53 -25.45 -43.81
CA PRO A 84 -2.41 -24.39 -42.80
C PRO A 84 -1.00 -24.29 -42.20
N GLU A 85 -0.37 -25.43 -41.91
CA GLU A 85 0.99 -25.48 -41.33
C GLU A 85 2.04 -24.98 -42.32
N ALA A 86 1.94 -25.41 -43.58
CA ALA A 86 2.86 -24.97 -44.63
C ALA A 86 2.67 -23.47 -44.95
N PHE A 87 1.42 -22.98 -44.93
CA PHE A 87 1.14 -21.54 -45.07
C PHE A 87 1.75 -20.73 -43.93
N ALA A 88 1.51 -21.14 -42.67
CA ALA A 88 2.06 -20.46 -41.50
C ALA A 88 3.59 -20.50 -41.48
N GLN A 89 4.20 -21.64 -41.85
CA GLN A 89 5.65 -21.77 -41.97
C GLN A 89 6.23 -20.86 -43.06
N GLN A 90 5.59 -20.81 -44.22
CA GLN A 90 6.00 -19.93 -45.31
C GLN A 90 5.86 -18.46 -44.91
N LEU A 91 4.74 -18.09 -44.28
CA LEU A 91 4.50 -16.74 -43.77
C LEU A 91 5.58 -16.33 -42.77
N GLY A 92 5.93 -17.21 -41.82
CA GLY A 92 7.00 -16.94 -40.85
C GLY A 92 8.42 -16.93 -41.46
N THR A 93 8.63 -17.61 -42.59
CA THR A 93 9.90 -17.56 -43.33
C THR A 93 10.05 -16.25 -44.10
N ASP A 94 8.96 -15.81 -44.74
CA ASP A 94 8.92 -14.56 -45.51
C ASP A 94 8.85 -13.33 -44.59
N HIS A 95 8.20 -13.47 -43.43
CA HIS A 95 7.94 -12.40 -42.46
C HIS A 95 8.33 -12.89 -41.04
N PRO A 96 9.62 -12.81 -40.68
CA PRO A 96 10.15 -13.41 -39.46
C PRO A 96 9.57 -12.89 -38.15
N ALA A 97 9.19 -11.61 -38.06
CA ALA A 97 8.55 -11.05 -36.87
C ALA A 97 7.12 -11.58 -36.71
N VAL A 98 6.38 -11.75 -37.81
CA VAL A 98 5.07 -12.42 -37.80
C VAL A 98 5.20 -13.86 -37.32
N GLY A 99 6.17 -14.61 -37.87
CA GLY A 99 6.46 -15.98 -37.44
C GLY A 99 6.84 -16.08 -35.96
N ALA A 100 7.71 -15.17 -35.47
CA ALA A 100 8.11 -15.13 -34.07
C ALA A 100 6.94 -14.79 -33.14
N GLY A 101 6.13 -13.80 -33.49
CA GLY A 101 4.94 -13.43 -32.74
C GLY A 101 3.94 -14.59 -32.64
N MET A 102 3.60 -15.22 -33.78
CA MET A 102 2.70 -16.39 -33.82
C MET A 102 3.18 -17.54 -32.92
N GLN A 103 4.50 -17.77 -32.84
CA GLN A 103 5.08 -18.81 -31.98
C GLN A 103 5.07 -18.46 -30.49
N GLN A 104 4.88 -17.19 -30.14
CA GLN A 104 4.90 -16.70 -28.76
C GLN A 104 3.51 -16.32 -28.24
N LEU A 105 2.47 -16.31 -29.08
CA LEU A 105 1.11 -15.90 -28.69
C LEU A 105 0.55 -16.73 -27.52
N ASP A 106 0.85 -18.02 -27.47
CA ASP A 106 0.42 -18.93 -26.39
C ASP A 106 1.09 -18.64 -25.04
N VAL A 107 2.21 -17.89 -25.04
CA VAL A 107 2.90 -17.42 -23.84
C VAL A 107 2.51 -15.97 -23.51
N ILE A 108 2.51 -15.11 -24.53
CA ILE A 108 2.31 -13.67 -24.39
C ILE A 108 0.87 -13.34 -23.96
N LEU A 109 -0.15 -13.97 -24.56
CA LEU A 109 -1.54 -13.65 -24.25
C LEU A 109 -1.90 -14.01 -22.80
N PRO A 110 -1.63 -15.23 -22.30
CA PRO A 110 -1.90 -15.54 -20.89
C PRO A 110 -1.12 -14.67 -19.92
N TYR A 111 0.09 -14.22 -20.29
CA TYR A 111 0.89 -13.32 -19.47
C TYR A 111 0.19 -11.95 -19.29
N PHE A 112 -0.20 -11.29 -20.39
CA PHE A 112 -0.89 -9.99 -20.30
C PHE A 112 -2.29 -10.12 -19.70
N ARG A 113 -3.01 -11.21 -20.01
CA ARG A 113 -4.29 -11.52 -19.36
C ARG A 113 -4.13 -11.62 -17.86
N GLY A 114 -3.09 -12.31 -17.39
CA GLY A 114 -2.77 -12.42 -15.97
C GLY A 114 -2.48 -11.06 -15.29
N ILE A 115 -1.83 -10.13 -16.00
CA ILE A 115 -1.62 -8.76 -15.50
C ILE A 115 -2.96 -8.03 -15.35
N VAL A 116 -3.83 -8.09 -16.36
CA VAL A 116 -5.16 -7.43 -16.33
C VAL A 116 -6.05 -8.05 -15.26
N ASP A 117 -6.07 -9.37 -15.13
CA ASP A 117 -6.81 -10.07 -14.08
C ASP A 117 -6.28 -9.71 -12.68
N GLY A 118 -4.95 -9.57 -12.53
CA GLY A 118 -4.32 -9.08 -11.30
C GLY A 118 -4.73 -7.66 -10.94
N LEU A 119 -4.71 -6.72 -11.90
CA LEU A 119 -5.21 -5.36 -11.70
C LEU A 119 -6.67 -5.34 -11.24
N ARG A 120 -7.51 -6.22 -11.80
CA ARG A 120 -8.92 -6.30 -11.42
C ARG A 120 -9.13 -6.91 -10.05
N ALA A 121 -8.37 -7.96 -9.71
CA ALA A 121 -8.42 -8.62 -8.41
C ALA A 121 -8.03 -7.65 -7.28
N GLU A 122 -6.98 -6.87 -7.49
CA GLU A 122 -6.41 -5.94 -6.50
C GLU A 122 -7.11 -4.57 -6.47
N ALA A 123 -8.11 -4.32 -7.32
CA ALA A 123 -8.80 -3.02 -7.35
C ALA A 123 -9.49 -2.68 -6.02
N GLY A 124 -9.94 -3.70 -5.28
CA GLY A 124 -10.46 -3.54 -3.92
C GLY A 124 -9.40 -3.00 -2.96
N ASP A 125 -8.24 -3.64 -2.95
CA ASP A 125 -7.14 -3.34 -2.06
C ASP A 125 -6.46 -2.01 -2.39
N PHE A 126 -6.33 -1.69 -3.67
CA PHE A 126 -5.89 -0.36 -4.11
C PHE A 126 -6.79 0.75 -3.55
N ARG A 127 -8.13 0.60 -3.59
CA ARG A 127 -9.05 1.60 -3.03
C ARG A 127 -8.96 1.74 -1.50
N LEU A 128 -8.62 0.66 -0.80
CA LEU A 128 -8.37 0.71 0.64
C LEU A 128 -7.04 1.41 0.95
N ALA A 129 -6.00 1.13 0.16
CA ALA A 129 -4.68 1.75 0.24
C ALA A 129 -4.72 3.25 -0.09
N ASP A 130 -5.38 3.66 -1.19
CA ASP A 130 -5.60 5.07 -1.59
C ASP A 130 -6.40 5.86 -0.54
N ALA A 131 -7.14 5.18 0.34
CA ALA A 131 -7.83 5.80 1.45
C ALA A 131 -6.93 6.03 2.69
N ILE A 132 -5.62 5.75 2.66
CA ILE A 132 -4.67 5.98 3.77
C ILE A 132 -4.13 7.41 3.72
N PRO A 133 -4.11 8.16 4.86
CA PRO A 133 -4.81 7.86 6.12
C PRO A 133 -6.32 8.12 6.00
N THR A 134 -6.70 9.07 5.15
CA THR A 134 -8.08 9.36 4.73
C THR A 134 -8.03 9.86 3.29
N LYS A 135 -9.11 9.73 2.51
CA LYS A 135 -9.21 10.13 1.09
C LYS A 135 -8.72 11.56 0.72
N ASN A 136 -8.62 12.46 1.71
CA ASN A 136 -8.26 13.86 1.49
C ASN A 136 -6.91 14.26 2.12
N LEU A 137 -6.17 13.30 2.67
CA LEU A 137 -4.89 13.55 3.31
C LEU A 137 -3.81 12.75 2.59
N PRO A 138 -2.69 13.37 2.17
CA PRO A 138 -1.59 12.63 1.59
C PRO A 138 -0.92 11.72 2.64
N ALA A 139 -0.30 10.64 2.20
CA ALA A 139 0.46 9.70 3.01
C ALA A 139 1.58 10.40 3.79
N ILE A 140 2.13 11.52 3.29
CA ILE A 140 3.10 12.36 4.03
C ILE A 140 2.62 12.80 5.42
N VAL A 141 1.31 12.77 5.68
CA VAL A 141 0.72 13.08 6.99
C VAL A 141 1.03 11.99 8.03
N VAL A 142 1.22 10.73 7.62
CA VAL A 142 1.45 9.59 8.54
C VAL A 142 2.69 9.81 9.43
N PRO A 143 3.87 10.20 8.92
CA PRO A 143 5.01 10.59 9.76
C PRO A 143 4.69 11.63 10.84
N PHE A 144 3.82 12.61 10.55
CA PHE A 144 3.45 13.65 11.51
C PHE A 144 2.60 13.14 12.66
N LEU A 145 1.89 12.03 12.48
CA LEU A 145 1.14 11.36 13.56
C LEU A 145 2.08 10.81 14.65
N PHE A 146 3.36 10.60 14.35
CA PHE A 146 4.39 10.30 15.33
C PHE A 146 5.09 11.57 15.84
N LEU A 147 5.48 12.44 14.91
CA LEU A 147 6.29 13.61 15.20
C LEU A 147 5.59 14.59 16.15
N VAL A 148 4.33 14.94 15.88
CA VAL A 148 3.61 15.97 16.66
C VAL A 148 3.36 15.52 18.10
N PRO A 149 2.78 14.32 18.38
CA PRO A 149 2.61 13.87 19.75
C PRO A 149 3.95 13.68 20.47
N GLY A 150 4.98 13.23 19.76
CA GLY A 150 6.33 13.11 20.31
C GLY A 150 6.89 14.45 20.78
N LEU A 151 6.81 15.49 19.95
CA LEU A 151 7.24 16.85 20.30
C LEU A 151 6.42 17.44 21.45
N VAL A 152 5.11 17.21 21.49
CA VAL A 152 4.24 17.64 22.60
C VAL A 152 4.68 16.99 23.91
N LEU A 153 4.96 15.68 23.90
CA LEU A 153 5.46 14.96 25.08
C LEU A 153 6.81 15.51 25.56
N VAL A 154 7.75 15.73 24.63
CA VAL A 154 9.05 16.34 24.95
C VAL A 154 8.86 17.73 25.57
N ALA A 155 8.05 18.59 24.95
CA ALA A 155 7.84 19.95 25.43
C ALA A 155 7.20 19.97 26.83
N VAL A 156 6.15 19.19 27.06
CA VAL A 156 5.45 19.10 28.35
C VAL A 156 6.37 18.51 29.43
N ALA A 157 7.18 17.50 29.08
CA ALA A 157 8.17 16.93 29.97
C ALA A 157 9.25 17.95 30.38
N LEU A 158 9.81 18.69 29.42
CA LEU A 158 10.80 19.73 29.68
C LEU A 158 10.24 20.85 30.56
N VAL A 159 8.99 21.26 30.34
CA VAL A 159 8.30 22.24 31.20
C VAL A 159 8.13 21.68 32.62
N ALA A 160 7.73 20.42 32.79
CA ALA A 160 7.56 19.81 34.11
C ALA A 160 8.89 19.60 34.86
N LEU A 161 9.99 19.34 34.14
CA LEU A 161 11.33 19.27 34.72
C LEU A 161 11.82 20.64 35.23
N ARG A 162 11.45 21.73 34.53
CA ARG A 162 11.77 23.12 34.94
C ARG A 162 10.82 23.67 36.00
N ARG A 163 9.53 23.32 35.95
CA ARG A 163 8.48 23.78 36.86
C ARG A 163 7.97 22.62 37.72
N PRO A 164 8.63 22.33 38.86
CA PRO A 164 8.20 21.30 39.80
C PRO A 164 6.75 21.55 40.24
N GLY A 165 5.86 20.59 40.00
CA GLY A 165 4.44 20.68 40.35
C GLY A 165 3.47 20.74 39.16
N SER A 166 3.97 20.76 37.93
CA SER A 166 3.10 20.65 36.74
C SER A 166 2.33 19.33 36.74
N LYS A 167 1.00 19.41 36.80
CA LYS A 167 0.10 18.25 36.73
C LYS A 167 -0.28 17.87 35.29
N LEU A 168 0.31 18.54 34.28
CA LEU A 168 -0.07 18.38 32.88
C LEU A 168 0.51 17.13 32.21
N VAL A 169 1.64 16.59 32.69
CA VAL A 169 2.33 15.46 32.04
C VAL A 169 1.44 14.23 31.93
N VAL A 170 0.79 13.84 33.02
CA VAL A 170 -0.06 12.65 33.09
C VAL A 170 -1.29 12.75 32.18
N PRO A 171 -2.15 13.79 32.25
CA PRO A 171 -3.33 13.88 31.39
C PRO A 171 -2.95 14.00 29.91
N VAL A 172 -1.86 14.70 29.57
CA VAL A 172 -1.36 14.77 28.19
C VAL A 172 -0.89 13.39 27.70
N ALA A 173 -0.11 12.67 28.51
CA ALA A 173 0.34 11.32 28.18
C ALA A 173 -0.83 10.34 28.01
N LEU A 174 -1.85 10.41 28.87
CA LEU A 174 -3.06 9.60 28.75
C LEU A 174 -3.86 9.95 27.48
N ALA A 175 -4.03 11.24 27.18
CA ALA A 175 -4.76 11.68 25.99
C ALA A 175 -4.06 11.23 24.71
N ILE A 176 -2.73 11.44 24.61
CA ILE A 176 -1.93 10.98 23.47
C ILE A 176 -1.97 9.45 23.37
N GLY A 177 -1.77 8.75 24.49
CA GLY A 177 -1.81 7.28 24.51
C GLY A 177 -3.16 6.73 24.06
N ALA A 178 -4.26 7.34 24.49
CA ALA A 178 -5.60 6.96 24.05
C ALA A 178 -5.79 7.19 22.55
N VAL A 179 -5.36 8.34 22.02
CA VAL A 179 -5.46 8.65 20.58
C VAL A 179 -4.66 7.65 19.75
N LEU A 180 -3.42 7.32 20.15
CA LEU A 180 -2.55 6.38 19.42
C LEU A 180 -3.10 4.94 19.38
N VAL A 181 -3.95 4.55 20.34
CA VAL A 181 -4.60 3.23 20.35
C VAL A 181 -5.93 3.25 19.62
N VAL A 182 -6.77 4.25 19.88
CA VAL A 182 -8.14 4.29 19.36
C VAL A 182 -8.18 4.72 17.88
N ALA A 183 -7.35 5.69 17.48
CA ALA A 183 -7.41 6.24 16.13
C ALA A 183 -7.10 5.20 15.03
N PRO A 184 -6.06 4.34 15.13
CA PRO A 184 -5.80 3.32 14.10
C PRO A 184 -6.96 2.34 13.93
N LEU A 185 -7.66 2.00 15.01
CA LEU A 185 -8.81 1.10 14.97
C LEU A 185 -10.02 1.75 14.32
N VAL A 186 -10.32 3.01 14.69
CA VAL A 186 -11.43 3.78 14.11
C VAL A 186 -11.21 4.05 12.62
N LEU A 187 -9.97 4.24 12.20
CA LEU A 187 -9.59 4.47 10.80
C LEU A 187 -9.35 3.17 10.01
N SER A 188 -9.57 2.01 10.63
CA SER A 188 -9.35 0.69 10.02
C SER A 188 -7.95 0.49 9.45
N VAL A 189 -6.92 1.07 10.09
CA VAL A 189 -5.52 0.98 9.66
C VAL A 189 -5.08 -0.47 9.43
N PRO A 190 -5.39 -1.47 10.29
CA PRO A 190 -4.97 -2.85 10.06
C PRO A 190 -5.45 -3.43 8.72
N ALA A 191 -6.72 -3.20 8.36
CA ALA A 191 -7.29 -3.66 7.09
C ALA A 191 -6.65 -2.94 5.91
N LYS A 192 -6.42 -1.63 6.03
CA LYS A 192 -5.75 -0.85 4.96
C LYS A 192 -4.29 -1.23 4.78
N THR A 193 -3.56 -1.51 5.86
CA THR A 193 -2.17 -1.97 5.78
C THR A 193 -2.07 -3.36 5.19
N GLN A 194 -3.03 -4.23 5.47
CA GLN A 194 -3.10 -5.55 4.84
C GLN A 194 -3.35 -5.42 3.33
N ALA A 195 -4.29 -4.56 2.91
CA ALA A 195 -4.51 -4.26 1.50
C ALA A 195 -3.26 -3.73 0.78
N VAL A 196 -2.43 -2.92 1.47
CA VAL A 196 -1.13 -2.48 0.92
C VAL A 196 -0.17 -3.67 0.75
N ASP A 197 -0.14 -4.59 1.71
CA ASP A 197 0.73 -5.78 1.64
C ASP A 197 0.30 -6.71 0.50
N ASP A 198 -0.99 -7.01 0.39
CA ASP A 198 -1.58 -7.83 -0.67
C ASP A 198 -1.29 -7.20 -2.06
N LEU A 199 -1.55 -5.90 -2.21
CA LEU A 199 -1.26 -5.14 -3.43
C LEU A 199 0.23 -5.19 -3.78
N THR A 200 1.10 -4.92 -2.80
CA THR A 200 2.54 -4.89 -3.02
C THR A 200 3.05 -6.26 -3.44
N ASP A 201 2.60 -7.33 -2.79
CA ASP A 201 3.02 -8.69 -3.11
C ASP A 201 2.52 -9.15 -4.47
N ALA A 202 1.28 -8.78 -4.85
CA ALA A 202 0.71 -9.07 -6.16
C ALA A 202 1.51 -8.38 -7.30
N PHE A 203 1.94 -7.13 -7.10
CA PHE A 203 2.65 -6.36 -8.12
C PHE A 203 4.18 -6.46 -8.06
N ARG A 204 4.75 -7.00 -6.97
CA ARG A 204 6.20 -7.18 -6.81
C ARG A 204 6.87 -7.88 -8.00
N PRO A 205 6.31 -8.95 -8.59
CA PRO A 205 6.88 -9.56 -9.79
C PRO A 205 6.93 -8.60 -10.97
N ALA A 206 5.86 -7.85 -11.24
CA ALA A 206 5.76 -6.92 -12.36
C ALA A 206 6.73 -5.72 -12.23
N PHE A 207 6.91 -5.20 -11.02
CA PHE A 207 7.87 -4.11 -10.75
C PHE A 207 9.32 -4.56 -10.63
N SER A 208 9.58 -5.88 -10.57
CA SER A 208 10.94 -6.41 -10.56
C SER A 208 11.68 -6.12 -11.87
N GLU A 209 13.01 -6.11 -11.84
CA GLU A 209 13.81 -5.94 -13.06
C GLU A 209 13.53 -7.02 -14.11
N ALA A 210 13.40 -8.28 -13.67
CA ALA A 210 13.06 -9.39 -14.54
C ALA A 210 11.63 -9.28 -15.10
N GLY A 211 10.67 -8.86 -14.27
CA GLY A 211 9.29 -8.63 -14.68
C GLY A 211 9.20 -7.57 -15.77
N ARG A 212 9.77 -6.39 -15.53
CA ARG A 212 9.80 -5.29 -16.50
C ARG A 212 10.50 -5.69 -17.79
N ALA A 213 11.66 -6.35 -17.71
CA ALA A 213 12.36 -6.85 -18.89
C ALA A 213 11.51 -7.86 -19.69
N THR A 214 10.76 -8.73 -19.00
CA THR A 214 9.85 -9.69 -19.64
C THR A 214 8.68 -8.97 -20.32
N THR A 215 8.06 -7.98 -19.66
CA THR A 215 6.97 -7.19 -20.24
C THR A 215 7.44 -6.45 -21.50
N HIS A 216 8.60 -5.79 -21.45
CA HIS A 216 9.21 -5.12 -22.60
C HIS A 216 9.47 -6.09 -23.74
N GLN A 217 10.11 -7.23 -23.47
CA GLN A 217 10.39 -8.23 -24.50
C GLN A 217 9.10 -8.73 -25.18
N HIS A 218 8.03 -8.95 -24.40
CA HIS A 218 6.75 -9.38 -24.95
C HIS A 218 6.08 -8.28 -25.77
N LEU A 219 6.06 -7.03 -25.30
CA LEU A 219 5.54 -5.91 -26.08
C LEU A 219 6.33 -5.68 -27.36
N ASP A 220 7.66 -5.70 -27.30
CA ASP A 220 8.53 -5.56 -28.48
C ASP A 220 8.24 -6.64 -29.53
N THR A 221 8.00 -7.87 -29.08
CA THR A 221 7.63 -8.99 -29.97
C THR A 221 6.28 -8.75 -30.64
N VAL A 222 5.28 -8.26 -29.89
CA VAL A 222 3.95 -7.94 -30.43
C VAL A 222 4.02 -6.75 -31.38
N HIS A 223 4.70 -5.67 -31.03
CA HIS A 223 4.93 -4.51 -31.90
C HIS A 223 5.59 -4.92 -33.21
N ALA A 224 6.70 -5.66 -33.16
CA ALA A 224 7.39 -6.12 -34.36
C ALA A 224 6.51 -7.03 -35.24
N MET A 225 5.69 -7.90 -34.61
CA MET A 225 4.71 -8.73 -35.32
C MET A 225 3.67 -7.87 -36.03
N ILE A 226 3.05 -6.91 -35.34
CA ILE A 226 1.98 -6.07 -35.88
C ILE A 226 2.49 -5.11 -36.97
N ASP A 227 3.64 -4.49 -36.75
CA ASP A 227 4.30 -3.62 -37.74
C ASP A 227 4.54 -4.41 -39.03
N GLN A 228 5.20 -5.58 -38.96
CA GLN A 228 5.49 -6.38 -40.14
C GLN A 228 4.23 -6.99 -40.76
N LEU A 229 3.24 -7.38 -39.95
CA LEU A 229 1.98 -7.89 -40.45
C LEU A 229 1.27 -6.85 -41.32
N THR A 230 1.17 -5.61 -40.83
CA THR A 230 0.41 -4.54 -41.48
C THR A 230 1.17 -3.90 -42.64
N SER A 231 2.47 -3.67 -42.51
CA SER A 231 3.27 -2.99 -43.54
C SER A 231 3.70 -3.90 -44.68
N ASP A 232 3.94 -5.19 -44.40
CA ASP A 232 4.59 -6.10 -45.35
C ASP A 232 3.73 -7.31 -45.67
N ALA A 233 3.29 -8.06 -44.67
CA ALA A 233 2.66 -9.37 -44.89
C ALA A 233 1.27 -9.25 -45.52
N LEU A 234 0.41 -8.36 -45.01
CA LEU A 234 -0.93 -8.15 -45.59
C LEU A 234 -0.87 -7.65 -47.05
N PRO A 235 -0.05 -6.64 -47.42
CA PRO A 235 0.14 -6.27 -48.82
C PRO A 235 0.67 -7.40 -49.69
N ALA A 236 1.66 -8.16 -49.20
CA ALA A 236 2.22 -9.28 -49.96
C ALA A 236 1.21 -10.41 -50.19
N LEU A 237 0.34 -10.70 -49.21
CA LEU A 237 -0.74 -11.67 -49.33
C LEU A 237 -1.78 -11.20 -50.36
N ALA A 238 -2.17 -9.92 -50.33
CA ALA A 238 -3.08 -9.33 -51.30
C ALA A 238 -2.51 -9.41 -52.73
N ASP A 239 -1.24 -9.03 -52.91
CA ASP A 239 -0.54 -9.10 -54.20
C ASP A 239 -0.52 -10.52 -54.77
N ARG A 240 -0.24 -11.54 -53.93
CA ARG A 240 -0.21 -12.94 -54.38
C ARG A 240 -1.60 -13.49 -54.73
N LEU A 241 -2.66 -12.98 -54.11
CA LEU A 241 -4.04 -13.30 -54.48
C LEU A 241 -4.52 -12.51 -55.71
N GLY A 242 -3.70 -11.58 -56.22
CA GLY A 242 -4.06 -10.72 -57.34
C GLY A 242 -5.18 -9.74 -57.01
N MET A 243 -5.28 -9.33 -55.75
CA MET A 243 -6.33 -8.43 -55.27
C MET A 243 -5.75 -7.13 -54.70
N PRO A 244 -6.40 -5.97 -54.92
CA PRO A 244 -6.03 -4.73 -54.23
C PRO A 244 -6.08 -4.89 -52.70
N VAL A 245 -5.18 -4.20 -51.99
CA VAL A 245 -5.12 -4.25 -50.51
C VAL A 245 -6.45 -3.87 -49.85
N ALA A 246 -7.16 -2.87 -50.40
CA ALA A 246 -8.46 -2.46 -49.90
C ALA A 246 -9.53 -3.57 -50.04
N ASP A 247 -9.50 -4.32 -51.15
CA ASP A 247 -10.41 -5.45 -51.36
C ASP A 247 -10.04 -6.62 -50.45
N PHE A 248 -8.75 -6.81 -50.16
CA PHE A 248 -8.30 -7.82 -49.20
C PHE A 248 -8.73 -7.48 -47.77
N GLN A 249 -8.62 -6.21 -47.38
CA GLN A 249 -9.12 -5.74 -46.09
C GLN A 249 -10.64 -5.88 -45.99
N ALA A 250 -11.39 -5.60 -47.06
CA ALA A 250 -12.83 -5.84 -47.11
C ALA A 250 -13.17 -7.34 -46.99
N PHE A 251 -12.42 -8.19 -47.69
CA PHE A 251 -12.54 -9.65 -47.56
C PHE A 251 -12.28 -10.10 -46.11
N LEU A 252 -11.24 -9.58 -45.45
CA LEU A 252 -10.97 -9.88 -44.04
C LEU A 252 -12.13 -9.40 -43.15
N GLY A 253 -12.66 -8.19 -43.37
CA GLY A 253 -13.81 -7.68 -42.61
C GLY A 253 -15.10 -8.49 -42.78
N GLU A 254 -15.35 -9.01 -43.97
CA GLU A 254 -16.54 -9.81 -44.26
C GLU A 254 -16.44 -11.25 -43.73
N ASN A 255 -15.24 -11.85 -43.78
CA ASN A 255 -15.04 -13.27 -43.48
C ASN A 255 -14.42 -13.53 -42.10
N PHE A 256 -13.67 -12.57 -41.55
CA PHE A 256 -12.94 -12.65 -40.29
C PHE A 256 -13.09 -11.34 -39.49
N PRO A 257 -14.31 -11.03 -39.01
CA PRO A 257 -14.61 -9.75 -38.40
C PRO A 257 -13.77 -9.42 -37.15
N ASP A 258 -13.38 -10.42 -36.34
CA ASP A 258 -12.57 -10.20 -35.14
C ASP A 258 -11.12 -9.88 -35.50
N VAL A 259 -10.60 -10.50 -36.57
CA VAL A 259 -9.28 -10.14 -37.12
C VAL A 259 -9.30 -8.71 -37.66
N ALA A 260 -10.33 -8.35 -38.41
CA ALA A 260 -10.45 -7.00 -38.96
C ALA A 260 -10.64 -5.93 -37.87
N SER A 261 -11.48 -6.19 -36.87
CA SER A 261 -11.67 -5.29 -35.73
C SER A 261 -10.39 -5.17 -34.92
N GLY A 262 -9.76 -6.30 -34.60
CA GLY A 262 -8.50 -6.34 -33.86
C GLY A 262 -7.41 -5.53 -34.56
N LEU A 263 -7.22 -5.69 -35.87
CA LEU A 263 -6.28 -4.88 -36.66
C LEU A 263 -6.65 -3.40 -36.70
N GLY A 264 -7.93 -3.05 -36.63
CA GLY A 264 -8.39 -1.66 -36.58
C GLY A 264 -8.12 -0.98 -35.24
N ASP A 265 -8.17 -1.74 -34.15
CA ASP A 265 -8.04 -1.23 -32.77
C ASP A 265 -6.62 -1.43 -32.19
N ILE A 266 -5.76 -2.22 -32.84
CA ILE A 266 -4.49 -2.70 -32.26
C ILE A 266 -3.55 -1.55 -31.85
N ASP A 267 -3.43 -0.49 -32.65
CA ASP A 267 -2.55 0.65 -32.32
C ASP A 267 -3.00 1.35 -31.04
N ALA A 268 -4.32 1.49 -30.87
CA ALA A 268 -4.90 2.11 -29.68
C ALA A 268 -4.72 1.21 -28.45
N ILE A 269 -4.85 -0.10 -28.62
CA ILE A 269 -4.64 -1.10 -27.56
C ILE A 269 -3.17 -1.11 -27.13
N LEU A 270 -2.24 -1.24 -28.08
CA LEU A 270 -0.79 -1.23 -27.81
C LEU A 270 -0.35 0.07 -27.15
N GLY A 271 -0.83 1.22 -27.63
CA GLY A 271 -0.54 2.51 -26.99
C GLY A 271 -0.99 2.60 -25.53
N ARG A 272 -2.08 1.91 -25.14
CA ARG A 272 -2.51 1.82 -23.74
C ARG A 272 -1.60 0.90 -22.92
N PHE A 273 -1.19 -0.25 -23.47
CA PHE A 273 -0.23 -1.13 -22.81
C PHE A 273 1.15 -0.47 -22.65
N ASP A 274 1.63 0.25 -23.67
CA ASP A 274 2.86 1.04 -23.60
C ASP A 274 2.78 2.09 -22.49
N GLY A 275 1.64 2.79 -22.38
CA GLY A 275 1.38 3.75 -21.31
C GLY A 275 1.43 3.11 -19.92
N LEU A 276 0.88 1.91 -19.77
CA LEU A 276 0.95 1.14 -18.51
C LEU A 276 2.40 0.76 -18.17
N VAL A 277 3.16 0.23 -19.13
CA VAL A 277 4.57 -0.15 -18.93
C VAL A 277 5.44 1.05 -18.61
N ALA A 278 5.26 2.18 -19.31
CA ALA A 278 5.93 3.43 -19.00
C ALA A 278 5.59 3.92 -17.57
N GLY A 279 4.34 3.74 -17.15
CA GLY A 279 3.91 4.02 -15.77
C GLY A 279 4.63 3.15 -14.74
N VAL A 280 4.76 1.84 -15.00
CA VAL A 280 5.51 0.91 -14.14
C VAL A 280 6.99 1.30 -14.06
N ASP A 281 7.62 1.63 -15.19
CA ASP A 281 9.03 2.04 -15.23
C ASP A 281 9.29 3.35 -14.48
N ALA A 282 8.44 4.36 -14.69
CA ALA A 282 8.53 5.65 -14.03
C ALA A 282 8.39 5.53 -12.50
N ASN A 283 7.63 4.53 -12.03
CA ASN A 283 7.33 4.34 -10.62
C ASN A 283 8.12 3.21 -9.96
N ALA A 284 9.06 2.57 -10.65
CA ALA A 284 9.82 1.44 -10.09
C ALA A 284 10.64 1.83 -8.85
N SER A 285 11.14 3.06 -8.78
CA SER A 285 11.80 3.58 -7.56
C SER A 285 10.80 3.82 -6.44
N SER A 286 9.66 4.42 -6.73
CA SER A 286 8.61 4.74 -5.76
C SER A 286 8.00 3.48 -5.17
N PHE A 287 7.74 2.47 -6.01
CA PHE A 287 7.32 1.14 -5.59
C PHE A 287 8.33 0.51 -4.62
N ARG A 288 9.64 0.55 -4.93
CA ARG A 288 10.67 0.04 -4.00
C ARG A 288 10.72 0.81 -2.68
N GLY A 289 10.44 2.11 -2.72
CA GLY A 289 10.31 2.95 -1.52
C GLY A 289 9.13 2.49 -0.65
N ALA A 290 7.95 2.34 -1.26
CA ALA A 290 6.73 1.87 -0.64
C ALA A 290 6.88 0.44 -0.05
N ASP A 291 7.42 -0.49 -0.84
CA ASP A 291 7.69 -1.88 -0.46
C ASP A 291 8.72 -2.02 0.67
N SER A 292 9.46 -0.95 0.97
CA SER A 292 10.40 -0.92 2.08
C SER A 292 9.77 -0.44 3.39
N ILE A 293 8.46 -0.17 3.46
CA ILE A 293 7.76 0.32 4.66
C ILE A 293 7.37 -0.86 5.57
N PRO A 294 7.60 -0.77 6.90
CA PRO A 294 8.43 0.22 7.59
C PRO A 294 9.93 0.00 7.35
N THR A 295 10.30 -1.27 7.18
CA THR A 295 11.64 -1.74 6.81
C THR A 295 11.51 -2.80 5.70
N ALA A 296 12.56 -2.99 4.90
CA ALA A 296 12.52 -3.98 3.82
C ALA A 296 12.25 -5.40 4.38
N GLY A 297 11.30 -6.12 3.77
CA GLY A 297 10.97 -7.50 4.14
C GLY A 297 10.13 -7.65 5.40
N THR A 298 9.43 -6.60 5.82
CA THR A 298 8.47 -6.66 6.93
C THR A 298 7.11 -6.15 6.47
N ASP A 299 6.06 -6.89 6.79
CA ASP A 299 4.68 -6.53 6.47
C ASP A 299 4.33 -5.11 6.97
N THR A 300 3.69 -4.32 6.11
CA THR A 300 3.14 -2.99 6.41
C THR A 300 2.13 -3.07 7.54
N THR A 301 1.50 -4.23 7.74
CA THR A 301 0.70 -4.49 8.95
C THR A 301 1.47 -4.18 10.23
N LEU A 302 2.80 -4.28 10.33
CA LEU A 302 3.53 -3.88 11.53
C LEU A 302 3.40 -2.37 11.87
N LEU A 303 3.03 -1.53 10.91
CA LEU A 303 2.88 -0.09 11.09
C LEU A 303 1.79 0.25 12.12
N HIS A 304 0.71 -0.54 12.22
CA HIS A 304 -0.31 -0.30 13.26
C HIS A 304 0.24 -0.55 14.67
N TRP A 305 1.13 -1.53 14.83
CA TRP A 305 1.77 -1.81 16.13
C TRP A 305 2.72 -0.69 16.56
N LEU A 306 3.33 0.03 15.61
CA LEU A 306 4.13 1.23 15.92
C LEU A 306 3.29 2.33 16.57
N PHE A 307 1.98 2.38 16.37
CA PHE A 307 1.08 3.29 17.07
C PHE A 307 0.55 2.70 18.38
N VAL A 308 0.05 1.46 18.32
CA VAL A 308 -0.64 0.82 19.44
C VAL A 308 0.30 0.57 20.62
N VAL A 309 1.53 0.09 20.40
CA VAL A 309 2.46 -0.24 21.48
C VAL A 309 2.88 1.00 22.28
N PRO A 310 3.38 2.10 21.68
CA PRO A 310 3.66 3.33 22.43
C PRO A 310 2.41 3.89 23.12
N GLY A 311 1.24 3.78 22.49
CA GLY A 311 -0.02 4.21 23.07
C GLY A 311 -0.37 3.45 24.36
N LEU A 312 -0.27 2.11 24.33
CA LEU A 312 -0.47 1.27 25.52
C LEU A 312 0.57 1.54 26.60
N VAL A 313 1.85 1.71 26.22
CA VAL A 313 2.92 2.03 27.18
C VAL A 313 2.65 3.39 27.84
N LEU A 314 2.19 4.40 27.10
CA LEU A 314 1.78 5.69 27.66
C LEU A 314 0.60 5.56 28.62
N LEU A 315 -0.44 4.82 28.25
CA LEU A 315 -1.62 4.61 29.07
C LEU A 315 -1.28 3.90 30.38
N LEU A 316 -0.60 2.76 30.29
CA LEU A 316 -0.23 1.93 31.45
C LEU A 316 0.82 2.64 32.32
N GLY A 317 1.81 3.28 31.70
CA GLY A 317 2.84 4.04 32.40
C GLY A 317 2.26 5.21 33.18
N ALA A 318 1.40 6.02 32.55
CA ALA A 318 0.74 7.13 33.22
C ALA A 318 -0.21 6.65 34.34
N ALA A 319 -1.01 5.61 34.09
CA ALA A 319 -1.91 5.04 35.09
C ALA A 319 -1.15 4.49 36.30
N GLY A 320 -0.10 3.68 36.07
CA GLY A 320 0.74 3.11 37.11
C GLY A 320 1.43 4.17 37.98
N LEU A 321 1.92 5.25 37.36
CA LEU A 321 2.52 6.37 38.08
C LEU A 321 1.51 7.12 38.97
N THR A 322 0.24 7.25 38.53
CA THR A 322 -0.81 7.85 39.37
C THR A 322 -1.25 6.94 40.52
N ALA A 323 -1.30 5.63 40.30
CA ALA A 323 -1.70 4.65 41.31
C ALA A 323 -0.63 4.55 42.41
N TRP A 324 0.65 4.48 42.03
CA TRP A 324 1.76 4.43 42.98
C TRP A 324 1.82 5.71 43.85
N GLY A 325 1.59 6.87 43.26
CA GLY A 325 1.52 8.14 44.01
C GLY A 325 0.46 8.15 45.10
N ARG A 326 -0.69 7.49 44.88
CA ARG A 326 -1.81 7.43 45.84
C ARG A 326 -1.55 6.48 47.01
N VAL A 327 -1.06 5.26 46.75
CA VAL A 327 -0.86 4.23 47.80
C VAL A 327 0.15 4.67 48.87
N ARG A 328 1.21 5.39 48.50
CA ARG A 328 2.24 5.84 49.47
C ARG A 328 1.82 7.03 50.32
N ASN A 329 0.94 7.91 49.81
CA ASN A 329 0.40 9.01 50.61
C ASN A 329 -0.54 8.48 51.70
N ALA A 330 -1.26 7.39 51.44
CA ALA A 330 -2.09 6.71 52.44
C ALA A 330 -1.26 6.06 53.56
N ALA A 331 -0.08 5.51 53.24
CA ALA A 331 0.81 4.86 54.21
C ALA A 331 1.53 5.83 55.18
N PHE A 332 1.42 7.15 54.97
CA PHE A 332 2.12 8.16 55.77
C PHE A 332 1.15 9.14 56.45
N THR A 333 -0.06 8.68 56.79
CA THR A 333 -0.91 9.43 57.73
C THR A 333 -0.34 9.15 59.13
N PRO A 334 0.36 10.10 59.78
CA PRO A 334 0.87 9.88 61.12
C PRO A 334 -0.35 9.65 62.00
N GLY A 335 -0.40 8.51 62.69
CA GLY A 335 -1.47 8.24 63.63
C GLY A 335 -1.67 9.45 64.52
N HIS A 336 -2.90 9.97 64.57
CA HIS A 336 -3.31 10.89 65.62
C HIS A 336 -2.87 10.25 66.94
N VAL A 337 -1.83 10.82 67.55
CA VAL A 337 -1.50 10.53 68.94
C VAL A 337 -2.69 11.09 69.70
N THR A 338 -3.61 10.21 70.07
CA THR A 338 -4.67 10.51 71.01
C THR A 338 -3.97 11.05 72.25
N SER A 339 -4.10 12.35 72.49
CA SER A 339 -3.70 12.99 73.72
C SER A 339 -4.46 12.31 74.86
N LEU A 340 -3.82 11.34 75.51
CA LEU A 340 -4.28 10.80 76.78
C LEU A 340 -4.36 11.98 77.75
N GLY A 341 -5.57 12.26 78.23
CA GLY A 341 -5.81 13.20 79.30
C GLY A 341 -5.05 12.77 80.55
N ASP A 342 -4.26 13.68 81.08
CA ASP A 342 -3.64 13.58 82.39
C ASP A 342 -4.74 13.94 83.41
N GLU A 343 -5.42 12.92 83.94
CA GLU A 343 -6.32 13.05 85.10
C GLU A 343 -5.50 13.22 86.38
N ALA A 344 -5.81 14.26 87.15
CA ALA A 344 -5.19 14.58 88.43
C ALA A 344 -5.61 13.59 89.55
N PRO A 345 -4.73 13.28 90.51
CA PRO A 345 -5.08 12.43 91.65
C PRO A 345 -5.73 13.23 92.79
N GLU A 346 -7.02 13.00 93.04
CA GLU A 346 -7.66 13.36 94.32
C GLU A 346 -7.13 12.44 95.44
N ARG A 347 -6.24 12.99 96.28
CA ARG A 347 -5.91 12.43 97.60
C ARG A 347 -6.87 12.99 98.63
N GLY A 348 -7.51 12.09 99.36
CA GLY A 348 -8.46 12.40 100.41
C GLY A 348 -7.88 13.10 101.65
N ALA A 349 -8.80 13.66 102.42
CA ALA A 349 -8.61 13.99 103.82
C ALA A 349 -9.81 13.44 104.61
N GLN A 350 -9.54 12.40 105.40
CA GLN A 350 -10.34 11.98 106.56
C GLN A 350 -10.20 13.02 107.68
N VAL A 351 -11.30 13.40 108.33
CA VAL A 351 -11.39 13.87 109.74
C VAL A 351 -12.82 13.49 110.20
N LEU A 352 -13.02 12.35 110.88
CA LEU A 352 -13.17 12.20 112.35
C LEU A 352 -14.11 13.25 112.98
N ASP A 353 -15.34 12.87 113.30
CA ASP A 353 -15.79 12.48 114.66
C ASP A 353 -15.62 13.62 115.69
N GLU A 354 -16.74 14.19 116.16
CA GLU A 354 -16.99 14.41 117.60
C GLU A 354 -18.50 14.61 117.88
N ARG A 355 -19.06 13.62 118.60
CA ARG A 355 -19.82 13.72 119.88
C ARG A 355 -20.96 14.75 120.04
N GLY A 356 -22.07 14.25 120.62
CA GLY A 356 -23.00 15.04 121.43
C GLY A 356 -24.45 14.63 121.27
#